data_AF-A0A7X6UF85-F1
#
_entry.id   AF-A0A7X6UF85-F1
#
_cell.length_a   1.000
_cell.length_b   1.000
_cell.length_c   1.000
_cell.angle_alpha   90.00
_cell.angle_beta   90.00
_cell.angle_gamma   90.00
#
_symmetry.space_group_name_H-M   'P 1'
#
loop_
_entity.id
_entity.type
_entity.pdbx_description
1 polymer ?
#
loop_
_entity_poly.entity_id
_entity_poly.type
_entity_poly.pdbx_seq_one_letter_code
_entity_poly.pdbx_strand_id
1 'polypeptide(L)'
;VYVGGVRNNPAAISAELGLPKHVFPLVGMSIGTPDPAEGTGLKPRLPLSGVLHHEGYDAEAWRDAVPQHETDYREYYEGQGVPDRSWSQAVTGRLGTLKGMHGRHTMRDSLRAQGFDAE
;
A
#
# COMPACT_ATOMS: atom_id res chain seq x y z
N VAL A 1 3.82 -0.39 12.83
CA VAL A 1 3.78 -0.48 11.34
C VAL A 1 2.63 -1.37 10.89
N TYR A 2 1.88 -1.00 9.85
CA TYR A 2 0.87 -1.89 9.25
C TYR A 2 1.50 -2.89 8.27
N VAL A 3 1.10 -4.15 8.36
CA VAL A 3 1.61 -5.26 7.55
C VAL A 3 0.53 -5.73 6.59
N GLY A 4 0.47 -5.10 5.42
CA GLY A 4 -0.44 -5.50 4.33
C GLY A 4 -0.05 -6.81 3.63
N GLY A 5 1.18 -7.29 3.84
CA GLY A 5 1.68 -8.55 3.28
C GLY A 5 0.93 -9.80 3.76
N VAL A 6 0.14 -9.68 4.83
CA VAL A 6 -0.83 -10.70 5.27
C VAL A 6 -1.70 -11.22 4.11
N ARG A 7 -2.03 -10.37 3.13
CA ARG A 7 -2.85 -10.73 1.97
C ARG A 7 -2.08 -11.34 0.80
N ASN A 8 -0.76 -11.51 0.92
CA ASN A 8 0.02 -12.19 -0.11
C ASN A 8 -0.27 -13.70 -0.13
N ASN A 9 -0.60 -14.29 1.02
CA ASN A 9 -1.08 -15.67 1.15
C ASN A 9 -2.12 -15.77 2.30
N PRO A 10 -3.34 -15.25 2.11
CA PRO A 10 -4.34 -15.16 3.16
C PRO A 10 -4.86 -16.55 3.60
N ALA A 11 -4.82 -17.55 2.73
CA ALA A 11 -5.21 -18.92 3.06
C ALA A 11 -4.25 -19.55 4.09
N ALA A 12 -2.93 -19.39 3.90
CA ALA A 12 -1.95 -19.86 4.87
C ALA A 12 -2.09 -19.16 6.22
N ILE A 13 -2.28 -17.83 6.23
CA ILE A 13 -2.51 -17.09 7.49
C ILE A 13 -3.80 -17.54 8.17
N SER A 14 -4.87 -17.79 7.40
CA SER A 14 -6.13 -18.26 7.96
C SER A 14 -6.01 -19.65 8.59
N ALA A 15 -5.26 -20.56 7.96
CA ALA A 15 -4.97 -21.87 8.49
C ALA A 15 -4.11 -21.81 9.76
N GLU A 16 -3.04 -21.01 9.75
CA GLU A 16 -2.13 -20.84 10.89
C GLU A 16 -2.85 -20.30 12.13
N LEU A 17 -3.74 -19.32 11.94
CA LEU A 17 -4.49 -18.71 13.04
C LEU A 17 -5.80 -19.45 13.38
N GLY A 18 -6.11 -20.55 12.67
CA GLY A 18 -7.36 -21.29 12.86
C GLY A 18 -8.62 -20.44 12.66
N LEU A 19 -8.60 -19.51 11.69
CA LEU A 19 -9.71 -18.58 11.49
C LEU A 19 -10.97 -19.33 11.03
N PRO A 20 -12.11 -19.15 11.72
CA PRO A 20 -13.35 -19.79 11.32
C PRO A 20 -13.91 -19.19 10.03
N LYS A 21 -14.98 -19.78 9.51
CA LYS A 21 -15.74 -19.21 8.39
C LYS A 21 -16.19 -17.79 8.74
N HIS A 22 -16.25 -16.95 7.71
CA HIS A 22 -16.59 -15.53 7.79
C HIS A 22 -15.61 -14.69 8.62
N VAL A 23 -14.37 -15.16 8.79
CA VAL A 23 -13.25 -14.37 9.34
C VAL A 23 -12.10 -14.36 8.33
N PHE A 24 -11.61 -13.16 7.98
CA PHE A 24 -10.58 -12.98 6.95
C PHE A 24 -9.45 -12.05 7.44
N PRO A 25 -8.17 -12.41 7.24
CA PRO A 25 -7.06 -11.61 7.71
C PRO A 25 -6.80 -10.44 6.74
N LEU A 26 -7.10 -9.21 7.18
CA LEU A 26 -6.99 -8.02 6.34
C LEU A 26 -5.60 -7.39 6.40
N VAL A 27 -5.15 -6.99 7.60
CA VAL A 27 -3.88 -6.30 7.84
C VAL A 27 -3.34 -6.73 9.20
N GLY A 28 -2.03 -6.98 9.29
CA GLY A 28 -1.34 -7.12 10.57
C GLY A 28 -0.85 -5.78 11.10
N MET A 29 -0.54 -5.70 12.39
CA MET A 29 0.03 -4.49 12.99
C MET A 29 1.17 -4.88 13.92
N SER A 30 2.36 -4.36 13.65
CA SER A 30 3.51 -4.46 14.56
C SER A 30 3.47 -3.33 15.57
N ILE A 31 3.52 -3.70 16.85
CA ILE A 31 3.59 -2.82 18.02
C ILE A 31 4.84 -3.21 18.82
N GLY A 32 5.61 -2.21 19.25
CA GLY A 32 6.81 -2.41 20.05
C GLY A 32 7.49 -1.08 20.36
N THR A 33 8.68 -1.16 20.96
CA THR A 33 9.54 0.00 21.23
C THR A 33 10.41 0.30 20.01
N PRO A 34 10.43 1.54 19.48
CA PRO A 34 11.28 1.88 18.35
C PRO A 34 12.77 1.84 18.73
N ASP A 35 13.61 1.40 17.81
CA ASP A 35 15.06 1.54 17.94
C ASP A 35 15.44 3.01 17.71
N PRO A 36 16.03 3.72 18.70
CA PRO A 36 16.43 5.11 18.53
C PRO A 36 17.48 5.34 17.44
N ALA A 37 18.22 4.30 17.03
CA ALA A 37 19.18 4.37 15.94
C ALA A 37 18.51 4.36 14.55
N GLU A 38 17.25 3.91 14.45
CA GLU A 38 16.49 3.97 13.20
C GLU A 38 15.94 5.39 12.96
N GLY A 39 16.64 6.15 12.12
CA GLY A 39 16.21 7.47 11.68
C GLY A 39 15.00 7.40 10.73
N THR A 40 13.78 7.31 11.28
CA THR A 40 12.56 7.29 10.46
C THR A 40 12.20 8.69 9.99
N GLY A 41 12.36 8.96 8.69
CA GLY A 41 11.91 10.20 8.07
C GLY A 41 10.39 10.28 7.88
N LEU A 42 9.86 11.51 7.84
CA LEU A 42 8.47 11.75 7.43
C LEU A 42 8.38 11.70 5.90
N LYS A 43 7.89 10.57 5.39
CA LYS A 43 7.68 10.42 3.94
C LYS A 43 6.66 11.45 3.44
N PRO A 44 6.92 12.18 2.34
CA PRO A 44 5.97 13.12 1.77
C PRO A 44 4.67 12.43 1.34
N ARG A 45 3.59 13.21 1.26
CA ARG A 45 2.28 12.80 0.74
C ARG A 45 1.99 13.57 -0.55
N LEU A 46 1.01 13.10 -1.32
CA LEU A 46 0.48 13.90 -2.42
C LEU A 46 0.00 15.25 -1.88
N PRO A 47 0.24 16.35 -2.63
CA PRO A 47 -0.33 17.65 -2.30
C PRO A 47 -1.84 17.56 -2.10
N LEU A 48 -2.38 18.35 -1.18
CA LEU A 48 -3.80 18.34 -0.86
C LEU A 48 -4.66 18.61 -2.10
N SER A 49 -4.19 19.46 -3.02
CA SER A 49 -4.85 19.74 -4.30
C SER A 49 -5.06 18.51 -5.17
N GLY A 50 -4.24 17.46 -5.04
CA GLY A 50 -4.38 16.20 -5.78
C GLY A 50 -5.18 15.11 -5.05
N VAL A 51 -5.74 15.42 -3.87
CA VAL A 51 -6.46 14.46 -3.02
C VAL A 51 -7.82 14.99 -2.58
N LEU A 52 -7.90 16.25 -2.18
CA LEU A 52 -9.12 16.91 -1.73
C LEU A 52 -9.75 17.66 -2.91
N HIS A 53 -10.92 17.19 -3.34
CA HIS A 53 -11.70 17.84 -4.38
C HIS A 53 -12.98 18.41 -3.76
N HIS A 54 -13.37 19.62 -4.17
CA HIS A 54 -14.56 20.29 -3.64
C HIS A 54 -15.75 20.07 -4.57
N GLU A 55 -16.89 19.67 -4.00
CA GLU A 55 -18.18 19.37 -4.66
C GLU A 55 -18.16 18.20 -5.65
N GLY A 56 -17.28 18.25 -6.66
CA GLY A 56 -17.13 17.27 -7.71
C GLY A 56 -15.70 16.76 -7.84
N TYR A 57 -15.54 15.60 -8.47
CA TYR A 57 -14.23 15.06 -8.77
C TYR A 57 -13.57 15.85 -9.90
N ASP A 58 -12.46 16.52 -9.59
CA ASP A 58 -11.59 17.13 -10.60
C ASP A 58 -10.69 16.06 -11.24
N ALA A 59 -10.95 15.75 -12.51
CA ALA A 59 -10.17 14.77 -13.26
C ALA A 59 -8.79 15.29 -13.72
N GLU A 60 -8.50 16.57 -13.55
CA GLU A 60 -7.26 17.22 -13.97
C GLU A 60 -6.35 17.63 -12.79
N ALA A 61 -6.86 17.62 -11.56
CA ALA A 61 -6.11 17.97 -10.34
C ALA A 61 -4.76 17.24 -10.19
N TRP A 62 -4.62 16.04 -10.74
CA TRP A 62 -3.38 15.28 -10.72
C TRP A 62 -2.24 15.92 -11.54
N ARG A 63 -2.56 16.73 -12.57
CA ARG A 63 -1.57 17.28 -13.52
C ARG A 63 -0.51 18.13 -12.83
N ASP A 64 -0.91 18.86 -11.80
CA ASP A 64 0.00 19.69 -11.00
C ASP A 64 0.50 18.96 -9.76
N ALA A 65 -0.36 18.17 -9.10
CA ALA A 65 -0.02 17.49 -7.85
C ALA A 65 1.02 16.37 -8.01
N VAL A 66 0.99 15.62 -9.12
CA VAL A 66 1.91 14.50 -9.36
C VAL A 66 3.34 14.96 -9.62
N PRO A 67 3.62 15.94 -10.51
CA PRO A 67 4.98 16.44 -10.71
C PRO A 67 5.61 17.03 -9.44
N GLN A 68 4.81 17.74 -8.64
CA GLN A 68 5.26 18.23 -7.34
C GLN A 68 5.64 17.06 -6.43
N HIS A 69 4.75 16.06 -6.30
CA HIS A 69 5.02 14.90 -5.46
C HIS A 69 6.22 14.07 -5.93
N GLU A 70 6.46 13.94 -7.24
CA GLU A 70 7.66 13.27 -7.79
C GLU A 70 8.95 13.96 -7.32
N THR A 71 8.95 15.29 -7.23
CA THR A 71 10.10 16.06 -6.74
C THR A 71 10.30 15.81 -5.24
N ASP A 72 9.27 16.01 -4.43
CA ASP A 72 9.34 15.80 -2.97
C ASP A 72 9.74 14.35 -2.63
N TYR A 73 9.22 13.37 -3.38
CA TYR A 73 9.50 11.95 -3.18
C TYR A 73 10.96 11.61 -3.49
N ARG A 74 11.50 12.16 -4.59
CA ARG A 74 12.90 11.96 -4.97
C ARG A 74 13.83 12.57 -3.92
N GLU A 75 13.62 13.83 -3.54
CA GLU A 75 14.42 14.52 -2.53
C GLU A 75 14.40 13.79 -1.18
N TYR A 76 13.23 13.30 -0.76
CA TYR A 76 13.10 12.48 0.44
C TYR A 76 14.00 11.25 0.35
N TYR A 77 13.92 10.47 -0.73
CA TYR A 77 14.68 9.21 -0.85
C TYR A 77 16.18 9.44 -1.07
N GLU A 78 16.60 10.51 -1.74
CA GLU A 78 17.99 10.96 -1.79
C GLU A 78 18.54 11.22 -0.38
N GLY A 79 17.78 11.92 0.46
CA GLY A 79 18.11 12.12 1.88
C GLY A 79 18.14 10.83 2.71
N GLN A 80 17.52 9.74 2.21
CA GLN A 80 17.59 8.39 2.79
C GLN A 80 18.67 7.50 2.14
N GLY A 81 19.50 8.06 1.25
CA GLY A 81 20.57 7.31 0.56
C GLY A 81 20.09 6.39 -0.56
N VAL A 82 18.88 6.59 -1.08
CA VAL A 82 18.30 5.83 -2.18
C VAL A 82 17.98 6.78 -3.34
N PRO A 83 18.96 7.13 -4.20
CA PRO A 83 18.76 8.11 -5.25
C PRO A 83 17.80 7.61 -6.35
N ASP A 84 17.40 8.54 -7.23
CA ASP A 84 16.66 8.28 -8.48
C ASP A 84 15.33 7.53 -8.30
N ARG A 85 14.66 7.77 -7.16
CA ARG A 85 13.36 7.17 -6.87
C ARG A 85 12.22 7.99 -7.45
N SER A 86 11.48 7.40 -8.39
CA SER A 86 10.17 7.90 -8.84
C SER A 86 9.02 7.28 -8.06
N TRP A 87 8.03 8.10 -7.68
CA TRP A 87 6.82 7.65 -7.00
C TRP A 87 5.92 6.82 -7.94
N SER A 88 5.61 7.35 -9.13
CA SER A 88 4.73 6.72 -10.11
C SER A 88 5.28 5.39 -10.60
N GLN A 89 6.59 5.28 -10.85
CA GLN A 89 7.23 4.02 -11.19
C GLN A 89 7.18 3.01 -10.03
N ALA A 90 7.36 3.47 -8.79
CA ALA A 90 7.26 2.60 -7.62
C ALA A 90 5.83 2.05 -7.41
N VAL A 91 4.81 2.87 -7.67
CA VAL A 91 3.40 2.47 -7.57
C VAL A 91 3.03 1.52 -8.72
N THR A 92 3.33 1.90 -9.96
CA THR A 92 3.02 1.08 -11.15
C THR A 92 3.77 -0.25 -11.14
N GLY A 93 5.01 -0.31 -10.63
CA GLY A 93 5.73 -1.57 -10.45
C GLY A 93 5.03 -2.56 -9.49
N ARG A 94 4.30 -2.06 -8.50
CA ARG A 94 3.55 -2.88 -7.52
C ARG A 94 2.17 -3.31 -8.00
N LEU A 95 1.54 -2.52 -8.88
CA LEU A 95 0.16 -2.73 -9.30
C LEU A 95 0.03 -3.21 -10.76
N GLY A 96 1.02 -2.92 -11.60
CA GLY A 96 0.93 -3.10 -13.04
C GLY A 96 1.18 -4.53 -13.54
N THR A 97 1.61 -5.46 -12.69
CA THR A 97 1.89 -6.85 -13.10
C THR A 97 1.36 -7.88 -12.10
N LEU A 98 1.00 -9.07 -12.59
CA LEU A 98 0.64 -10.22 -11.75
C LEU A 98 1.73 -10.53 -10.70
N LYS A 99 3.00 -10.46 -11.12
CA LYS A 99 4.15 -10.66 -10.22
C LYS A 99 4.23 -9.58 -9.13
N GLY A 100 4.01 -8.31 -9.49
CA GLY A 100 4.01 -7.17 -8.57
C GLY A 100 2.89 -7.23 -7.52
N MET A 101 1.81 -7.96 -7.81
CA MET A 101 0.74 -8.20 -6.85
C MET A 101 1.10 -9.17 -5.72
N HIS A 102 2.24 -9.87 -5.78
CA HIS A 102 2.73 -10.76 -4.72
C HIS A 102 1.65 -11.75 -4.21
N GLY A 103 0.94 -12.42 -5.12
CA GLY A 103 -0.11 -13.38 -4.75
C GLY A 103 -1.50 -12.78 -4.53
N ARG A 104 -1.64 -11.45 -4.40
CA ARG A 104 -2.95 -10.79 -4.15
C ARG A 104 -3.97 -10.94 -5.28
N HIS A 105 -3.58 -11.47 -6.45
CA HIS A 105 -4.53 -11.84 -7.50
C HIS A 105 -5.49 -12.97 -7.06
N THR A 106 -5.13 -13.77 -6.05
CA THR A 106 -5.97 -14.87 -5.50
C THR A 106 -6.94 -14.42 -4.39
N MET A 107 -6.99 -13.11 -4.08
CA MET A 107 -7.80 -12.63 -2.94
C MET A 107 -9.29 -12.98 -3.08
N ARG A 108 -9.84 -12.91 -4.29
CA ARG A 108 -11.25 -13.25 -4.53
C ARG A 108 -11.56 -14.69 -4.15
N ASP A 109 -10.71 -15.63 -4.57
CA ASP A 109 -10.90 -17.05 -4.27
C ASP A 109 -10.71 -17.33 -2.78
N SER A 110 -9.77 -16.64 -2.14
CA SER A 110 -9.52 -16.76 -0.70
C SER A 110 -10.69 -16.22 0.14
N LEU A 111 -11.31 -15.13 -0.28
CA LEU A 111 -12.51 -14.59 0.34
C LEU A 111 -13.69 -15.57 0.22
N ARG A 112 -13.94 -16.11 -0.97
CA ARG A 112 -14.97 -17.15 -1.21
C ARG A 112 -14.73 -18.41 -0.39
N ALA A 113 -13.48 -18.86 -0.30
CA ALA A 113 -13.12 -19.99 0.54
C ALA A 113 -13.44 -19.74 2.03
N GLN A 114 -13.40 -18.49 2.49
CA GLN A 114 -13.84 -18.09 3.83
C GLN A 114 -15.35 -17.76 3.93
N GLY A 115 -16.13 -17.99 2.88
CA GLY A 115 -17.58 -17.78 2.90
C GLY A 115 -18.01 -16.34 2.61
N PHE A 116 -17.15 -15.53 1.99
CA PHE A 116 -17.50 -14.22 1.48
C PHE A 116 -17.77 -14.32 -0.03
N ASP A 117 -19.04 -14.48 -0.40
CA ASP A 117 -19.47 -14.39 -1.78
C ASP A 117 -19.72 -12.94 -2.18
N ALA A 118 -19.43 -12.62 -3.43
CA ALA A 118 -19.86 -11.37 -4.05
C ALA A 118 -21.15 -11.68 -4.81
N GLU A 119 -22.15 -10.81 -4.67
CA GLU A 119 -23.33 -10.79 -5.56
C GLU A 119 -22.94 -10.69 -7.04
#